data_AF-A0A099U0V5-F1
#
_entry.id   AF-A0A099U0V5-F1
#
_cell.length_a   1.000
_cell.length_b   1.000
_cell.length_c   1.000
_cell.angle_alpha   90.00
_cell.angle_beta   90.00
_cell.angle_gamma   90.00
#
_symmetry.space_group_name_H-M   'P 1'
#
loop_
_entity.id
_entity.type
_entity.pdbx_description
1 polymer ?
#
loop_
_entity_poly.entity_id
_entity_poly.type
_entity_poly.pdbx_seq_one_letter_code
_entity_poly.pdbx_strand_id
1 'polypeptide(L)' 'MREFLLALDERVKIESSHLVNEEQVLEYLKENMDLSIKLKEIFDYEFQDVCKLRPDIVSSWKYYKQFQDILTNNK' A
#
# COMPACT_ATOMS: atom_id res chain seq x y z
N MET A 1 30.84 23.29 9.94
CA MET A 1 30.14 23.16 8.64
C MET A 1 29.99 21.71 8.20
N ARG A 2 31.04 20.87 8.22
CA ARG A 2 30.94 19.42 7.93
C ARG A 2 30.07 18.62 8.91
N GLU A 3 30.23 18.82 10.21
CA GLU A 3 29.40 18.17 11.25
C GLU A 3 27.90 18.42 11.08
N PHE A 4 27.54 19.63 10.65
CA PHE A 4 26.14 20.00 10.41
C PHE A 4 25.56 19.29 9.18
N LEU A 5 26.36 19.12 8.13
CA LEU A 5 25.96 18.37 6.93
C LEU A 5 25.80 16.87 7.22
N LEU A 6 26.65 16.30 8.08
CA LEU A 6 26.54 14.90 8.52
C LEU A 6 25.26 14.68 9.35
N ALA A 7 24.97 15.56 10.30
CA ALA A 7 23.75 15.49 11.10
C ALA A 7 22.47 15.62 10.25
N LEU A 8 22.50 16.42 9.18
CA LEU A 8 21.40 16.51 8.22
C LEU A 8 21.21 15.23 7.41
N ASP A 9 22.31 14.62 6.94
CA ASP A 9 22.25 13.36 6.18
C ASP A 9 21.72 12.21 7.04
N GLU A 10 22.11 12.12 8.30
CA GLU A 10 21.55 11.16 9.26
C GLU A 10 20.06 11.38 9.49
N ARG A 11 19.63 12.64 9.66
CA ARG A 11 18.21 12.97 9.84
C ARG A 11 17.39 12.59 8.63
N VAL A 12 17.88 12.88 7.42
CA VAL A 12 17.22 12.52 6.16
C VAL A 12 17.08 11.01 6.04
N LYS A 13 18.11 10.23 6.41
CA LYS A 13 18.05 8.76 6.40
C LYS A 13 17.03 8.20 7.39
N ILE A 14 16.97 8.76 8.60
CA ILE A 14 15.98 8.33 9.62
C ILE A 14 14.56 8.61 9.14
N GLU A 15 14.27 9.83 8.69
CA GLU A 15 12.94 10.18 8.17
C GLU A 15 12.59 9.33 6.94
N SER A 16 13.57 9.04 6.06
CA SER A 16 13.37 8.16 4.91
C SER A 16 13.12 6.71 5.30
N SER A 17 13.64 6.25 6.43
CA SER A 17 13.40 4.89 6.96
C SER A 17 12.05 4.76 7.66
N HIS A 18 11.49 5.87 8.13
CA HIS A 18 10.14 5.93 8.70
C HIS A 18 9.06 6.16 7.64
N LEU A 19 9.43 6.39 6.38
CA LEU A 19 8.48 6.41 5.28
C LEU A 19 7.83 5.04 5.21
N VAL A 20 6.51 5.04 5.39
CA VAL A 20 5.70 3.84 5.23
C VAL A 20 5.73 3.49 3.76
N ASN A 21 6.41 2.39 3.43
CA ASN A 21 6.45 1.88 2.07
C ASN A 21 5.17 1.11 1.76
N GLU A 22 4.80 1.04 0.48
CA GLU A 22 3.61 0.32 0.04
C GLU A 22 3.66 -1.16 0.44
N GLU A 23 4.84 -1.76 0.49
CA GLU A 23 5.05 -3.13 0.98
C GLU A 23 4.73 -3.28 2.47
N GLN A 24 5.08 -2.30 3.30
CA GLN A 24 4.76 -2.31 4.73
C GLN A 24 3.24 -2.16 4.96
N VAL A 25 2.57 -1.35 4.13
CA VAL A 25 1.09 -1.26 4.16
C VAL A 25 0.47 -2.62 3.81
N LEU A 26 0.97 -3.29 2.76
CA LEU A 26 0.47 -4.60 2.36
C LEU A 26 0.72 -5.67 3.42
N GLU A 27 1.87 -5.65 4.09
CA GLU A 27 2.18 -6.55 5.20
C GLU A 27 1.25 -6.31 6.40
N TYR A 28 1.03 -5.05 6.77
CA TYR A 28 0.08 -4.69 7.82
C TYR A 28 -1.36 -5.16 7.51
N LEU A 29 -1.78 -5.02 6.24
CA LEU A 29 -3.07 -5.51 5.77
C LEU A 29 -3.15 -7.04 5.77
N LYS A 30 -2.05 -7.73 5.47
CA LYS A 30 -1.97 -9.19 5.56
C LYS A 30 -2.11 -9.68 7.00
N GLU A 31 -1.50 -8.99 7.97
CA GLU A 31 -1.61 -9.32 9.39
C GLU A 31 -3.00 -8.99 9.96
N ASN A 32 -3.64 -7.92 9.48
CA ASN A 32 -4.93 -7.44 9.98
C ASN A 32 -6.07 -7.72 9.01
N MET A 33 -6.49 -8.99 8.98
CA MET A 33 -7.46 -9.48 7.99
C MET A 33 -8.84 -8.80 8.08
N ASP A 34 -9.34 -8.49 9.30
CA ASP A 34 -10.59 -7.76 9.49
C ASP A 34 -10.59 -6.38 8.82
N LEU A 35 -9.45 -5.68 8.85
CA LEU A 35 -9.30 -4.38 8.19
C LEU A 35 -9.26 -4.56 6.68
N SER A 36 -8.56 -5.59 6.20
CA SER A 36 -8.48 -5.90 4.76
C SER A 36 -9.84 -6.27 4.17
N ILE A 37 -10.69 -6.98 4.91
CA ILE A 37 -12.05 -7.29 4.46
C ILE A 37 -12.89 -6.01 4.36
N LYS A 38 -12.85 -5.12 5.36
CA LYS A 38 -13.55 -3.83 5.31
C LYS A 38 -13.06 -2.94 4.17
N LEU A 39 -11.75 -2.90 3.94
CA LEU A 39 -11.14 -2.18 2.82
C LEU A 39 -11.60 -2.75 1.48
N LYS A 40 -11.69 -4.09 1.36
CA LYS A 40 -12.23 -4.73 0.16
C LYS A 40 -13.67 -4.29 -0.11
N GLU A 41 -14.53 -4.25 0.89
CA GLU A 41 -15.92 -3.81 0.73
C GLU A 41 -16.02 -2.36 0.25
N ILE A 42 -15.19 -1.47 0.79
CA ILE A 42 -15.11 -0.07 0.35
C ILE A 42 -14.64 0.00 -1.11
N PHE A 43 -13.59 -0.74 -1.47
CA PHE A 43 -13.08 -0.76 -2.84
C PHE A 43 -14.08 -1.36 -3.83
N ASP A 44 -14.80 -2.42 -3.43
CA ASP A 44 -15.82 -3.03 -4.29
C ASP A 44 -16.95 -2.04 -4.62
N TYR A 45 -17.31 -1.16 -3.67
CA TYR A 45 -18.29 -0.09 -3.89
C TYR A 45 -17.71 1.06 -4.75
N GLU A 46 -16.59 1.64 -4.32
CA GLU A 46 -15.99 2.82 -4.96
C GLU A 46 -15.46 2.52 -6.38
N PHE A 47 -14.86 1.34 -6.58
CA PHE A 47 -14.32 0.94 -7.88
C PHE A 47 -15.33 0.25 -8.78
N GLN A 48 -16.58 0.06 -8.34
CA GLN A 48 -17.60 -0.64 -9.11
C GLN A 48 -17.74 -0.08 -10.53
N ASP A 49 -17.72 1.24 -10.67
CA ASP A 49 -17.92 1.92 -11.94
C ASP A 49 -16.61 2.00 -12.75
N VAL A 50 -15.47 2.21 -12.08
CA VAL A 50 -14.15 2.19 -12.71
C VAL A 50 -13.85 0.82 -13.32
N CYS A 51 -14.17 -0.25 -12.61
CA CYS A 51 -14.05 -1.63 -13.09
C CYS A 51 -14.92 -1.91 -14.32
N LYS A 52 -16.11 -1.30 -14.42
CA LYS A 52 -17.01 -1.45 -15.57
C LYS A 52 -16.56 -0.64 -16.78
N LEU A 53 -16.13 0.60 -16.55
CA LEU A 53 -15.80 1.56 -17.62
C LEU A 53 -14.39 1.36 -18.18
N ARG A 54 -13.41 1.05 -17.31
CA ARG A 54 -11.99 0.98 -17.66
C ARG A 54 -11.26 -0.11 -16.85
N PRO A 55 -11.58 -1.38 -17.10
CA PRO A 55 -10.88 -2.50 -16.45
C PRO A 55 -9.37 -2.51 -16.77
N ASP A 56 -8.97 -1.89 -17.89
CA ASP A 56 -7.58 -1.71 -18.28
C ASP A 56 -6.78 -0.85 -17.27
N ILE A 57 -7.41 0.16 -16.64
CA ILE A 57 -6.76 0.98 -15.60
C ILE A 57 -6.59 0.16 -14.32
N VAL A 58 -7.63 -0.56 -13.90
CA VAL A 58 -7.58 -1.44 -12.72
C VAL A 58 -6.50 -2.50 -12.89
N SER A 59 -6.32 -3.00 -14.12
CA SER A 59 -5.27 -3.96 -14.44
C SER A 59 -3.84 -3.41 -14.28
N SER A 60 -3.66 -2.08 -14.33
CA SER A 60 -2.36 -1.42 -14.15
C SER A 60 -1.97 -1.23 -12.68
N TRP A 61 -2.90 -1.42 -11.74
CA TRP A 61 -2.65 -1.20 -10.32
C TRP A 61 -1.88 -2.37 -9.69
N LYS A 62 -0.55 -2.25 -9.66
CA LYS A 62 0.36 -3.26 -9.10
C LYS A 62 0.00 -3.62 -7.65
N TYR A 63 -0.14 -2.63 -6.77
CA TYR A 63 -0.36 -2.88 -5.33
C TYR A 63 -1.79 -3.35 -5.01
N TYR A 64 -2.79 -2.93 -5.78
CA TYR A 64 -4.15 -3.43 -5.63
C TYR A 64 -4.26 -4.91 -5.96
N LYS A 65 -3.56 -5.38 -7.00
CA LYS A 65 -3.47 -6.81 -7.32
C LYS A 65 -2.80 -7.59 -6.20
N GLN A 66 -1.68 -7.11 -5.66
CA GLN A 66 -1.01 -7.76 -4.53
C GLN A 66 -1.91 -7.84 -3.29
N PHE A 67 -2.70 -6.81 -3.03
CA PHE A 67 -3.71 -6.84 -1.97
C PHE A 67 -4.81 -7.89 -2.23
N GLN A 68 -5.31 -8.00 -3.46
CA GLN A 68 -6.28 -9.05 -3.82
C GLN A 68 -5.71 -10.47 -3.69
N ASP A 69 -4.43 -10.67 -4.03
CA ASP A 69 -3.72 -11.94 -3.86
C ASP A 69 -3.59 -12.32 -2.38
N ILE A 70 -3.31 -11.35 -1.50
CA ILE A 70 -3.28 -11.55 -0.03
C ILE A 70 -4.64 -12.06 0.47
N LEU A 71 -5.73 -11.48 -0.01
CA LEU A 71 -7.09 -11.89 0.38
C LEU A 71 -7.47 -13.28 -0.16
N THR A 72 -6.94 -13.65 -1.33
CA THR A 72 -7.26 -14.93 -1.98
C THR A 72 -6.43 -16.09 -1.42
N ASN A 73 -5.16 -15.87 -1.05
CA ASN A 73 -4.26 -16.91 -0.54
C ASN A 73 -4.49 -17.29 0.94
N ASN A 74 -5.32 -16.54 1.67
CA ASN A 74 -5.67 -16.82 3.07
C ASN A 74 -7.02 -17.55 3.23
N LYS A 75 -7.59 -18.11 2.15
CA LYS A 75 -8.87 -18.81 2.14
C LYS A 75 -8.72 -20.33 2.12
#